data_AF-A0A976LNB4-F1
#
_entry.id   AF-A0A976LNB4-F1
#
_cell.length_a   1.000
_cell.length_b   1.000
_cell.length_c   1.000
_cell.angle_alpha   90.00
_cell.angle_beta   90.00
_cell.angle_gamma   90.00
#
_symmetry.space_group_name_H-M   'P 1'
#
loop_
_entity.id
_entity.type
_entity.pdbx_description
1 polymer ?
#
loop_
_entity_poly.entity_id
_entity_poly.type
_entity_poly.pdbx_seq_one_letter_code
_entity_poly.pdbx_strand_id
1 'polypeptide(L)'
;MKPKKTNTGIDFNQDANLASTLDADTPISKTQLKAEADAQQDLGVRLSELPKDKLLKLDLSDTVLTAILDTKKITANGATRRHKQYLGRLMREIDNAPILEQLARWDGKHTAENAYFHGLENWRDRMIADGNVLSEFIAKYPKTDIQQLRTLVRNAQKELAAGKPPKSSREIFKILREVTQSVAQADGEETSAE
;
A
#
# COMPACT_ATOMS: atom_id res chain seq x y z
N MET A 1 -29.87 -2.40 70.87
CA MET A 1 -29.50 -3.83 70.71
C MET A 1 -28.90 -4.04 69.32
N LYS A 2 -27.67 -4.57 69.22
CA LYS A 2 -27.21 -5.37 68.06
C LYS A 2 -27.19 -6.83 68.48
N PRO A 3 -27.63 -7.75 67.63
CA PRO A 3 -26.70 -8.74 67.01
C PRO A 3 -27.16 -9.11 65.58
N LYS A 4 -26.49 -9.87 64.71
CA LYS A 4 -25.12 -10.38 64.49
C LYS A 4 -25.08 -10.84 63.02
N LYS A 5 -23.89 -10.83 62.42
CA LYS A 5 -23.56 -11.24 61.05
C LYS A 5 -23.62 -12.77 60.86
N THR A 6 -23.97 -13.22 59.65
CA THR A 6 -23.40 -14.39 58.91
C THR A 6 -23.77 -14.22 57.43
N ASN A 7 -22.93 -13.62 56.59
CA ASN A 7 -21.96 -14.27 55.68
C ASN A 7 -22.37 -15.66 55.16
N THR A 8 -22.74 -15.75 53.89
CA THR A 8 -22.56 -16.93 53.05
C THR A 8 -22.10 -16.40 51.70
N GLY A 9 -20.80 -16.57 51.45
CA GLY A 9 -20.18 -16.20 50.20
C GLY A 9 -20.66 -17.10 49.07
N ILE A 10 -20.84 -16.47 47.91
CA ILE A 10 -20.76 -17.15 46.63
C ILE A 10 -19.86 -16.25 45.78
N ASP A 11 -18.57 -16.57 45.80
CA ASP A 11 -17.61 -16.19 44.78
C ASP A 11 -17.83 -17.17 43.62
N PHE A 12 -18.26 -16.67 42.46
CA PHE A 12 -18.06 -17.36 41.18
C PHE A 12 -17.58 -16.34 40.16
N ASN A 13 -16.26 -16.21 40.15
CA ASN A 13 -15.49 -15.64 39.07
C ASN A 13 -15.37 -16.71 37.97
N GLN A 14 -16.37 -16.77 37.10
CA GLN A 14 -16.50 -17.54 35.85
C GLN A 14 -17.79 -16.98 35.21
N ASP A 15 -17.83 -16.25 34.11
CA ASP A 15 -17.18 -16.48 32.83
C ASP A 15 -17.01 -15.16 32.08
N ALA A 16 -15.78 -14.65 32.00
CA ALA A 16 -15.39 -13.57 31.10
C ALA A 16 -15.16 -14.09 29.68
N ASN A 17 -16.10 -14.87 29.13
CA ASN A 17 -16.04 -15.43 27.78
C ASN A 17 -17.45 -15.72 27.23
N LEU A 18 -18.26 -14.67 27.06
CA LEU A 18 -19.54 -14.75 26.33
C LEU A 18 -19.77 -13.54 25.43
N ALA A 19 -18.69 -12.98 24.87
CA ALA A 19 -18.72 -11.79 24.02
C ALA A 19 -18.17 -12.05 22.60
N SER A 20 -18.43 -13.22 22.02
CA SER A 20 -17.94 -13.53 20.66
C SER A 20 -18.88 -14.34 19.77
N THR A 21 -20.18 -14.41 20.06
CA THR A 21 -21.12 -15.22 19.26
C THR A 21 -22.47 -14.54 18.94
N LEU A 22 -22.57 -13.21 18.98
CA LEU A 22 -23.85 -12.50 18.80
C LEU A 22 -23.81 -11.25 17.90
N ASP A 23 -22.91 -11.19 16.91
CA ASP A 23 -22.93 -10.13 15.87
C ASP A 23 -23.36 -10.64 14.49
N ALA A 24 -24.24 -11.65 14.45
CA ALA A 24 -24.79 -12.19 13.19
C ALA A 24 -26.21 -11.69 12.86
N ASP A 25 -26.86 -10.95 13.76
CA ASP A 25 -28.31 -10.66 13.68
C ASP A 25 -28.67 -9.16 13.69
N THR A 26 -27.69 -8.26 13.54
CA THR A 26 -28.00 -6.86 13.24
C THR A 26 -28.50 -6.73 11.80
N PRO A 27 -29.71 -6.21 11.55
CA PRO A 27 -30.19 -6.01 10.19
C PRO A 27 -29.28 -5.01 9.47
N ILE A 28 -28.68 -5.46 8.36
CA ILE A 28 -27.81 -4.63 7.51
C ILE A 28 -28.60 -3.37 7.13
N SER A 29 -28.05 -2.20 7.46
CA SER A 29 -28.71 -0.94 7.18
C SER A 29 -28.82 -0.70 5.66
N LYS A 30 -29.87 0.02 5.22
CA LYS A 30 -30.00 0.44 3.81
C LYS A 30 -28.74 1.18 3.30
N THR A 31 -28.04 1.88 4.18
CA THR A 31 -26.78 2.58 3.88
C THR A 31 -25.62 1.60 3.62
N GLN A 32 -25.50 0.54 4.41
CA GLN A 32 -24.47 -0.50 4.23
C GLN A 32 -24.69 -1.29 2.93
N LEU A 33 -25.94 -1.70 2.64
CA LEU A 33 -26.24 -2.37 1.37
C LEU A 33 -25.90 -1.52 0.15
N LYS A 34 -26.11 -0.20 0.24
CA LYS A 34 -25.69 0.74 -0.79
C LYS A 34 -24.16 0.84 -0.90
N ALA A 35 -23.47 0.94 0.23
CA ALA A 35 -22.00 1.03 0.25
C ALA A 35 -21.35 -0.23 -0.33
N GLU A 36 -21.87 -1.42 0.00
CA GLU A 36 -21.41 -2.68 -0.58
C GLU A 36 -21.71 -2.72 -2.09
N ALA A 37 -22.91 -2.31 -2.49
CA ALA A 37 -23.29 -2.20 -3.90
C ALA A 37 -22.34 -1.30 -4.71
N ASP A 38 -21.94 -0.17 -4.15
CA ASP A 38 -21.01 0.79 -4.75
C ASP A 38 -19.59 0.20 -4.78
N ALA A 39 -19.13 -0.43 -3.70
CA ALA A 39 -17.81 -1.07 -3.62
C ALA A 39 -17.61 -2.17 -4.67
N GLN A 40 -18.64 -2.97 -4.94
CA GLN A 40 -18.60 -4.01 -5.97
C GLN A 40 -18.54 -3.43 -7.39
N GLN A 41 -19.23 -2.31 -7.61
CA GLN A 41 -19.13 -1.59 -8.88
C GLN A 41 -17.73 -1.02 -9.07
N ASP A 42 -17.17 -0.42 -8.02
CA ASP A 42 -15.83 0.17 -8.03
C ASP A 42 -14.75 -0.90 -8.25
N LEU A 43 -14.91 -2.09 -7.66
CA LEU A 43 -14.04 -3.24 -7.94
C LEU A 43 -14.06 -3.61 -9.43
N GLY A 44 -15.24 -3.75 -10.02
CA GLY A 44 -15.37 -4.07 -11.44
C GLY A 44 -14.75 -3.01 -12.36
N VAL A 45 -14.93 -1.73 -12.02
CA VAL A 45 -14.29 -0.61 -12.73
C VAL A 45 -12.78 -0.67 -12.60
N ARG A 46 -12.27 -0.87 -11.38
CA ARG A 46 -10.84 -0.98 -11.11
C ARG A 46 -10.19 -2.10 -11.90
N LEU A 47 -10.85 -3.26 -12.01
CA LEU A 47 -10.36 -4.37 -12.84
C LEU A 47 -10.28 -3.97 -14.32
N SER A 48 -11.22 -3.18 -14.84
CA SER A 48 -11.20 -2.71 -16.24
C SER A 48 -10.02 -1.80 -16.59
N GLU A 49 -9.37 -1.21 -15.59
CA GLU A 49 -8.20 -0.34 -15.75
C GLU A 49 -6.88 -1.13 -15.68
N LEU A 50 -6.92 -2.40 -15.25
CA LEU A 50 -5.72 -3.23 -15.15
C LEU A 50 -5.22 -3.70 -16.53
N PRO A 51 -3.90 -3.90 -16.68
CA PRO A 51 -3.35 -4.55 -17.86
C PRO A 51 -3.78 -6.03 -17.91
N LYS A 52 -3.91 -6.57 -19.13
CA LYS A 52 -4.37 -7.95 -19.36
C LYS A 52 -3.54 -8.98 -18.58
N ASP A 53 -2.23 -8.78 -18.48
CA ASP A 53 -1.33 -9.69 -17.77
C ASP A 53 -1.62 -9.76 -16.26
N LYS A 54 -2.12 -8.67 -15.65
CA LYS A 54 -2.57 -8.68 -14.25
C LYS A 54 -3.92 -9.38 -14.12
N LEU A 55 -4.85 -9.16 -15.07
CA LEU A 55 -6.15 -9.82 -15.06
C LEU A 55 -6.05 -11.35 -15.14
N LEU A 56 -5.13 -11.86 -15.96
CA LEU A 56 -4.90 -13.31 -16.07
C LEU A 56 -4.35 -13.93 -14.78
N LYS A 57 -3.69 -13.14 -13.92
CA LYS A 57 -3.18 -13.61 -12.61
C LYS A 57 -4.25 -13.66 -11.53
N LEU A 58 -5.41 -13.06 -11.77
CA LEU A 58 -6.53 -13.03 -10.82
C LEU A 58 -7.46 -14.24 -10.96
N ASP A 59 -7.22 -15.12 -11.94
CA ASP A 59 -8.02 -16.33 -12.20
C ASP A 59 -9.53 -16.05 -12.22
N LEU A 60 -9.91 -15.00 -12.94
CA LEU A 60 -11.31 -14.56 -13.03
C LEU A 60 -12.12 -15.53 -13.89
N SER A 61 -13.41 -15.68 -13.59
CA SER A 61 -14.32 -16.45 -14.45
C SER A 61 -14.38 -15.86 -15.87
N ASP A 62 -14.57 -16.73 -16.87
CA ASP A 62 -14.61 -16.32 -18.28
C ASP A 62 -15.62 -15.20 -18.55
N THR A 63 -16.78 -15.25 -17.88
CA THR A 63 -17.82 -14.22 -17.99
C THR A 63 -17.33 -12.86 -17.51
N VAL A 64 -16.65 -12.82 -16.36
CA VAL A 64 -16.10 -11.59 -15.77
C VAL A 64 -14.97 -11.05 -16.64
N LEU A 65 -14.03 -11.91 -17.04
CA LEU A 65 -12.90 -11.52 -17.87
C LEU A 65 -13.36 -10.93 -19.20
N THR A 66 -14.35 -11.57 -19.86
CA THR A 66 -14.93 -11.08 -21.11
C THR A 66 -15.58 -9.72 -20.93
N ALA A 67 -16.41 -9.55 -19.89
CA ALA A 67 -17.06 -8.27 -19.59
C ALA A 67 -16.04 -7.14 -19.33
N ILE A 68 -14.96 -7.44 -18.62
CA ILE A 68 -13.87 -6.50 -18.34
C ILE A 68 -13.19 -6.06 -19.64
N LEU A 69 -12.83 -7.01 -20.52
CA LEU A 69 -12.15 -6.72 -21.79
C LEU A 69 -13.03 -5.89 -22.75
N ASP A 70 -14.34 -6.15 -22.76
CA ASP A 70 -15.29 -5.41 -23.61
C ASP A 70 -15.46 -3.95 -23.20
N THR A 71 -15.11 -3.58 -21.96
CA THR A 71 -15.15 -2.19 -21.47
C THR A 71 -14.41 -1.24 -22.41
N LYS A 72 -13.29 -1.66 -23.00
CA LYS A 72 -12.47 -0.83 -23.91
C LYS A 72 -13.16 -0.52 -25.24
N LYS A 73 -14.16 -1.32 -25.64
CA LYS A 73 -14.92 -1.14 -26.88
C LYS A 73 -16.11 -0.18 -26.70
N ILE A 74 -16.50 0.10 -25.46
CA ILE A 74 -17.69 0.89 -25.13
C ILE A 74 -17.29 2.36 -24.96
N THR A 75 -17.64 3.18 -25.94
CA THR A 75 -17.23 4.60 -26.00
C THR A 75 -18.34 5.57 -25.60
N ALA A 76 -19.61 5.18 -25.76
CA ALA A 76 -20.73 6.07 -25.47
C ALA A 76 -20.98 6.19 -23.96
N ASN A 77 -20.99 7.40 -23.42
CA ASN A 77 -21.13 7.68 -21.97
C ASN A 77 -22.31 6.93 -21.30
N GLY A 78 -23.47 6.86 -21.96
CA GLY A 78 -24.63 6.13 -21.43
C GLY A 78 -24.42 4.61 -21.40
N ALA A 79 -23.75 4.06 -22.41
CA ALA A 79 -23.39 2.65 -22.47
C ALA A 79 -22.30 2.31 -21.46
N THR A 80 -21.29 3.17 -21.30
CA THR A 80 -20.24 3.02 -20.28
C THR A 80 -20.84 2.97 -18.88
N ARG A 81 -21.76 3.90 -18.54
CA ARG A 81 -22.42 3.89 -17.23
C ARG A 81 -23.17 2.60 -16.95
N ARG A 82 -23.93 2.10 -17.93
CA ARG A 82 -24.67 0.82 -17.80
C ARG A 82 -23.72 -0.37 -17.69
N HIS A 83 -22.61 -0.35 -18.43
CA HIS A 83 -21.60 -1.40 -18.38
C HIS A 83 -20.91 -1.47 -17.02
N LYS A 84 -20.60 -0.30 -16.41
CA LYS A 84 -20.08 -0.25 -15.04
C LYS A 84 -21.04 -0.89 -14.03
N GLN A 85 -22.34 -0.62 -14.14
CA GLN A 85 -23.36 -1.25 -13.29
C GLN A 85 -23.45 -2.77 -13.54
N TYR A 86 -23.33 -3.21 -14.79
CA TYR A 86 -23.29 -4.63 -15.14
C TYR A 86 -22.07 -5.33 -14.53
N LEU A 87 -20.89 -4.73 -14.60
CA LEU A 87 -19.69 -5.22 -13.91
C LEU A 87 -19.93 -5.33 -12.39
N GLY A 88 -20.54 -4.31 -11.78
CA GLY A 88 -20.89 -4.35 -10.36
C GLY A 88 -21.87 -5.47 -9.98
N ARG A 89 -22.81 -5.83 -10.88
CA ARG A 89 -23.68 -7.00 -10.69
C ARG A 89 -22.88 -8.30 -10.77
N LEU A 90 -22.00 -8.44 -11.77
CA LEU A 90 -21.15 -9.63 -11.90
C LEU A 90 -20.23 -9.83 -10.69
N MET A 91 -19.68 -8.75 -10.13
CA MET A 91 -18.84 -8.84 -8.94
C MET A 91 -19.63 -9.37 -7.73
N ARG A 92 -20.92 -9.04 -7.59
CA ARG A 92 -21.76 -9.58 -6.50
C ARG A 92 -22.05 -11.07 -6.63
N GLU A 93 -21.89 -11.65 -7.81
CA GLU A 93 -22.20 -13.06 -8.07
C GLU A 93 -21.00 -13.99 -7.81
N ILE A 94 -19.81 -13.42 -7.58
CA ILE A 94 -18.57 -14.17 -7.37
C ILE A 94 -17.99 -13.91 -5.97
N ASP A 95 -17.10 -14.80 -5.52
CA ASP A 95 -16.27 -14.51 -4.35
C ASP A 95 -15.14 -13.54 -4.73
N ASN A 96 -15.19 -12.33 -4.13
CA ASN A 96 -14.23 -11.26 -4.39
C ASN A 96 -13.07 -11.24 -3.39
N ALA A 97 -13.13 -12.01 -2.30
CA ALA A 97 -12.08 -12.03 -1.29
C ALA A 97 -10.67 -12.28 -1.88
N PRO A 98 -10.43 -13.30 -2.73
CA PRO A 98 -9.10 -13.54 -3.30
C PRO A 98 -8.65 -12.42 -4.25
N ILE A 99 -9.58 -11.81 -4.98
CA ILE A 99 -9.30 -10.68 -5.87
C ILE A 99 -8.82 -9.49 -5.04
N LEU A 100 -9.57 -9.14 -3.98
CA LEU A 100 -9.24 -8.02 -3.11
C LEU A 100 -7.91 -8.22 -2.38
N GLU A 101 -7.63 -9.42 -1.90
CA GLU A 101 -6.34 -9.75 -1.26
C GLU A 101 -5.17 -9.55 -2.24
N GLN A 102 -5.30 -10.05 -3.45
CA GLN A 102 -4.24 -9.93 -4.45
C GLN A 102 -4.05 -8.48 -4.92
N LEU A 103 -5.13 -7.71 -5.05
CA LEU A 103 -5.07 -6.28 -5.32
C LEU A 103 -4.37 -5.52 -4.18
N ALA A 104 -4.72 -5.81 -2.93
CA ALA A 104 -4.10 -5.21 -1.76
C ALA A 104 -2.60 -5.53 -1.68
N ARG A 105 -2.19 -6.75 -2.05
CA ARG A 105 -0.78 -7.14 -2.13
C ARG A 105 -0.01 -6.32 -3.16
N TRP A 106 -0.60 -6.07 -4.33
CA TRP A 106 0.01 -5.21 -5.35
C TRP A 106 0.08 -3.76 -4.92
N ASP A 107 -0.99 -3.22 -4.30
CA ASP A 107 -0.99 -1.86 -3.77
C ASP A 107 0.00 -1.68 -2.63
N GLY A 108 0.11 -2.68 -1.75
CA GLY A 108 1.08 -2.73 -0.66
C GLY A 108 2.52 -2.64 -1.18
N LYS A 109 2.83 -3.37 -2.26
CA LYS A 109 4.14 -3.28 -2.92
C LYS A 109 4.39 -1.88 -3.47
N HIS A 110 3.41 -1.29 -4.18
CA HIS A 110 3.55 0.05 -4.75
C HIS A 110 3.67 1.14 -3.68
N THR A 111 2.92 1.05 -2.59
CA THR A 111 2.99 2.00 -1.47
C THR A 111 4.34 1.91 -0.76
N ALA A 112 4.88 0.70 -0.55
CA ALA A 112 6.22 0.52 0.00
C ALA A 112 7.32 1.07 -0.93
N GLU A 113 7.24 0.80 -2.24
CA GLU A 113 8.18 1.36 -3.23
C GLU A 113 8.11 2.89 -3.29
N ASN A 114 6.91 3.47 -3.27
CA ASN A 114 6.73 4.93 -3.26
C ASN A 114 7.27 5.55 -1.97
N ALA A 115 6.96 4.97 -0.80
CA ALA A 115 7.48 5.43 0.49
C ALA A 115 9.02 5.37 0.52
N TYR A 116 9.60 4.31 -0.05
CA TYR A 116 11.04 4.17 -0.21
C TYR A 116 11.62 5.31 -1.07
N PHE A 117 11.03 5.59 -2.25
CA PHE A 117 11.50 6.68 -3.10
C PHE A 117 11.37 8.05 -2.43
N HIS A 118 10.26 8.33 -1.74
CA HIS A 118 10.10 9.56 -0.97
C HIS A 118 11.13 9.68 0.17
N GLY A 119 11.48 8.56 0.82
CA GLY A 119 12.57 8.52 1.78
C GLY A 119 13.91 8.96 1.18
N LEU A 120 14.23 8.48 -0.03
CA LEU A 120 15.45 8.89 -0.75
C LEU A 120 15.41 10.35 -1.20
N GLU A 121 14.25 10.85 -1.64
CA GLU A 121 14.06 12.27 -1.98
C GLU A 121 14.32 13.17 -0.77
N ASN A 122 13.76 12.81 0.40
CA ASN A 122 13.98 13.52 1.64
C ASN A 122 15.46 13.52 2.05
N TRP A 123 16.17 12.38 1.93
CA TRP A 123 17.60 12.33 2.17
C TRP A 123 18.39 13.28 1.26
N ARG A 124 18.12 13.24 -0.04
CA ARG A 124 18.74 14.14 -1.03
C ARG A 124 18.52 15.61 -0.67
N ASP A 125 17.28 16.00 -0.41
CA ASP A 125 16.92 17.39 -0.15
C ASP A 125 17.55 17.89 1.15
N ARG A 126 17.56 17.05 2.19
CA ARG A 126 18.25 17.34 3.46
C ARG A 126 19.76 17.44 3.30
N MET A 127 20.40 16.58 2.50
CA MET A 127 21.84 16.67 2.22
C MET A 127 22.23 17.94 1.47
N ILE A 128 21.37 18.41 0.56
CA ILE A 128 21.60 19.66 -0.17
C ILE A 128 21.43 20.85 0.77
N ALA A 129 20.48 20.80 1.71
CA ALA A 129 20.25 21.86 2.69
C ALA A 129 21.31 21.92 3.80
N ASP A 130 21.72 20.77 4.35
CA ASP A 130 22.66 20.66 5.46
C ASP A 130 23.74 19.60 5.19
N GLY A 131 25.00 20.04 5.23
CA GLY A 131 26.17 19.19 5.04
C GLY A 131 26.39 18.15 6.15
N ASN A 132 25.81 18.33 7.35
CA ASN A 132 25.92 17.36 8.44
C ASN A 132 25.14 16.07 8.15
N VAL A 133 24.05 16.16 7.39
CA VAL A 133 23.20 15.02 7.00
C VAL A 133 23.98 14.02 6.14
N LEU A 134 24.96 14.49 5.37
CA LEU A 134 25.86 13.62 4.63
C LEU A 134 26.62 12.68 5.58
N SER A 135 27.09 13.17 6.72
CA SER A 135 27.80 12.36 7.72
C SER A 135 26.89 11.30 8.33
N GLU A 136 25.62 11.62 8.60
CA GLU A 136 24.62 10.66 9.09
C GLU A 136 24.41 9.51 8.08
N PHE A 137 24.31 9.84 6.79
CA PHE A 137 24.15 8.84 5.74
C PHE A 137 25.38 7.95 5.59
N ILE A 138 26.58 8.51 5.66
CA ILE A 138 27.84 7.76 5.61
C ILE A 138 27.97 6.80 6.79
N ALA A 139 27.56 7.23 7.98
CA ALA A 139 27.55 6.37 9.16
C ALA A 139 26.61 5.16 8.98
N LYS A 140 25.47 5.37 8.31
CA LYS A 140 24.52 4.29 7.99
C LYS A 140 24.98 3.41 6.83
N TYR A 141 25.70 3.97 5.86
CA TYR A 141 26.12 3.30 4.62
C TYR A 141 27.63 3.51 4.38
N PRO A 142 28.51 2.78 5.10
CA PRO A 142 29.95 3.02 5.06
C PRO A 142 30.62 2.63 3.74
N LYS A 143 29.95 1.84 2.89
CA LYS A 143 30.46 1.38 1.58
C LYS A 143 30.25 2.41 0.46
N THR A 144 29.65 3.57 0.73
CA THR A 144 29.40 4.62 -0.27
C THR A 144 30.67 5.38 -0.65
N ASP A 145 30.80 5.79 -1.92
CA ASP A 145 31.84 6.75 -2.33
C ASP A 145 31.55 8.15 -1.75
N ILE A 146 32.15 8.40 -0.59
CA ILE A 146 32.02 9.64 0.18
C ILE A 146 32.46 10.86 -0.64
N GLN A 147 33.51 10.71 -1.45
CA GLN A 147 34.13 11.83 -2.14
C GLN A 147 33.29 12.27 -3.35
N GLN A 148 32.74 11.30 -4.09
CA GLN A 148 31.78 11.56 -5.15
C GLN A 148 30.53 12.24 -4.60
N LEU A 149 29.93 11.69 -3.53
CA LEU A 149 28.70 12.22 -2.96
C LEU A 149 28.89 13.65 -2.42
N ARG A 150 30.00 13.93 -1.72
CA ARG A 150 30.32 15.28 -1.24
C ARG A 150 30.50 16.29 -2.38
N THR A 151 31.08 15.87 -3.50
CA THR A 151 31.23 16.71 -4.69
C THR A 151 29.88 17.04 -5.32
N LEU A 152 29.01 16.03 -5.44
CA LEU A 152 27.67 16.21 -5.98
C LEU A 152 26.79 17.12 -5.12
N VAL A 153 26.86 17.00 -3.78
CA VAL A 153 26.13 17.90 -2.87
C VAL A 153 26.53 19.36 -3.08
N ARG A 154 27.83 19.66 -3.13
CA ARG A 154 28.32 21.03 -3.40
C ARG A 154 27.88 21.55 -4.76
N ASN A 155 27.90 20.69 -5.78
CA ASN A 155 27.44 21.07 -7.12
C ASN A 155 25.94 21.32 -7.17
N ALA A 156 25.14 20.50 -6.48
CA ALA A 156 23.69 20.68 -6.37
C ALA A 156 23.33 21.99 -5.66
N GLN A 157 24.06 22.36 -4.59
CA GLN A 157 23.90 23.66 -3.93
C GLN A 157 24.22 24.83 -4.88
N LYS A 158 25.30 24.73 -5.67
CA LYS A 158 25.66 25.75 -6.67
C LYS A 158 24.64 25.83 -7.81
N GLU A 159 24.13 24.70 -8.28
CA GLU A 159 23.08 24.64 -9.30
C GLU A 159 21.79 25.30 -8.81
N LEU A 160 21.38 25.00 -7.57
CA LEU A 160 20.20 25.59 -6.94
C LEU A 160 20.34 27.10 -6.78
N ALA A 161 21.48 27.56 -6.26
CA ALA A 161 21.76 28.99 -6.10
C ALA A 161 21.82 29.74 -7.45
N ALA A 162 22.24 29.06 -8.52
CA ALA A 162 22.34 29.63 -9.86
C ALA A 162 21.07 29.44 -10.71
N GLY A 163 20.00 28.84 -10.16
CA GLY A 163 18.76 28.54 -10.91
C GLY A 163 18.97 27.60 -12.11
N LYS A 164 20.01 26.77 -12.07
CA LYS A 164 20.36 25.84 -13.15
C LYS A 164 19.54 24.54 -13.04
N PRO A 165 19.43 23.76 -14.13
CA PRO A 165 18.81 22.44 -14.08
C PRO A 165 19.47 21.55 -13.00
N PRO A 166 18.69 20.80 -12.20
CA PRO A 166 19.17 20.07 -11.03
C PRO A 166 19.84 18.74 -11.41
N LYS A 167 20.91 18.80 -12.21
CA LYS A 167 21.63 17.61 -12.70
C LYS A 167 22.30 16.87 -11.54
N SER A 168 22.99 17.58 -10.67
CA SER A 168 23.72 16.99 -9.55
C SER A 168 22.75 16.38 -8.52
N SER A 169 21.60 17.02 -8.31
CA SER A 169 20.51 16.49 -7.46
C SER A 169 19.95 15.15 -7.97
N ARG A 170 19.74 15.03 -9.29
CA ARG A 170 19.33 13.76 -9.92
C ARG A 170 20.38 12.66 -9.73
N GLU A 171 21.66 13.00 -9.85
CA GLU A 171 22.75 12.04 -9.66
C GLU A 171 22.88 11.58 -8.21
N ILE A 172 22.68 12.47 -7.23
CA ILE A 172 22.62 12.11 -5.81
C ILE A 172 21.55 11.04 -5.59
N PHE A 173 20.32 11.26 -6.09
CA PHE A 173 19.24 10.29 -5.95
C PHE A 173 19.59 8.91 -6.51
N LYS A 174 20.28 8.86 -7.66
CA LYS A 174 20.73 7.61 -8.28
C LYS A 174 21.71 6.86 -7.38
N ILE A 175 22.74 7.55 -6.85
CA ILE A 175 23.70 6.95 -5.92
C ILE A 175 23.01 6.46 -4.65
N LEU A 176 22.14 7.29 -4.06
CA LEU A 176 21.41 6.91 -2.84
C LEU A 176 20.62 5.62 -3.07
N ARG A 177 19.92 5.51 -4.21
CA ARG A 177 19.19 4.31 -4.61
C ARG A 177 20.11 3.10 -4.78
N GLU A 178 21.23 3.23 -5.49
CA GLU A 178 22.16 2.12 -5.73
C GLU A 178 22.73 1.56 -4.42
N VAL A 179 23.17 2.45 -3.52
CA VAL A 179 23.71 2.07 -2.20
C VAL A 179 22.65 1.37 -1.35
N THR A 180 21.46 1.96 -1.24
CA THR A 180 20.39 1.45 -0.38
C THR A 180 19.81 0.13 -0.91
N GLN A 181 19.74 -0.05 -2.24
CA GLN A 181 19.36 -1.33 -2.85
C GLN A 181 20.44 -2.40 -2.67
N SER A 182 21.72 -2.05 -2.82
CA SER A 182 22.82 -3.00 -2.60
C SER A 182 22.85 -3.53 -1.17
N VAL A 183 22.56 -2.69 -0.18
CA VAL A 183 22.47 -3.13 1.23
C VAL A 183 21.23 -3.99 1.47
N ALA A 184 20.07 -3.60 0.95
CA ALA A 184 18.85 -4.42 1.08
C ALA A 184 18.99 -5.81 0.45
N GLN A 185 19.80 -5.96 -0.61
CA GLN A 185 20.10 -7.25 -1.23
C GLN A 185 21.08 -8.08 -0.38
N ALA A 186 22.08 -7.46 0.24
CA ALA A 186 23.02 -8.13 1.12
C ALA A 186 22.34 -8.69 2.39
N ASP A 187 21.43 -7.92 2.99
CA ASP A 187 20.69 -8.35 4.18
C ASP A 187 19.68 -9.48 3.87
N GLY A 188 19.18 -9.55 2.64
CA GLY A 188 18.24 -10.59 2.19
C GLY A 188 18.90 -11.95 1.95
N GLU A 189 20.18 -11.99 1.56
CA GLU A 189 20.92 -13.26 1.33
C GLU A 189 21.31 -13.96 2.64
N GLU A 190 21.57 -13.22 3.73
CA GLU A 190 21.89 -13.81 5.04
C GLU A 190 20.69 -14.50 5.69
N THR A 191 19.46 -14.00 5.45
CA THR A 191 18.23 -14.58 6.05
C THR A 191 17.69 -15.84 5.37
N SER A 192 18.27 -16.26 4.23
CA SER A 192 17.85 -17.48 3.51
C SER A 192 18.80 -18.66 3.72
N ALA A 193 19.83 -18.52 4.56
CA ALA A 193 20.88 -19.51 4.79
C ALA A 193 20.80 -20.20 6.17
N GLU A 194 19.73 -20.00 6.92
CA GLU A 194 19.48 -20.61 8.24
C GLU A 194 18.09 -21.26 8.29
#